data_AF-A0A6B3GDR9-F1
#
_entry.id   AF-A0A6B3GDR9-F1
#
_cell.length_a   1.000
_cell.length_b   1.000
_cell.length_c   1.000
_cell.angle_alpha   90.00
_cell.angle_beta   90.00
_cell.angle_gamma   90.00
#
_symmetry.space_group_name_H-M   'P 1'
#
loop_
_entity.id
_entity.type
_entity.pdbx_description
1 polymer ?
#
loop_
_entity_poly.entity_id
_entity_poly.type
_entity_poly.pdbx_seq_one_letter_code
_entity_poly.pdbx_strand_id
1 'polypeptide(L)'
;MTDFTVGDDGFRFDGKPVRLLSGALHYFRVHEEQWEHRLAMLAAMGLNCVETYVPWNLHEPREGEVRDVGALGRFLDAVERAGLWAIVRPGPYICAEWENGGLPVWVTGRFGRRVRTRDAEYRAVVERWFRELLPQVVARQVVRGGPVILVQAENEYGSFGSDAVYLEWLAGLLRECGVTVPLFTSDGPEDHMLTGGSVPGLLATANFGSGAREGFEVLRRHQPKGPLMCMEFW
;
A
#
# COMPACT_ATOMS: atom_id res chain seq x y z
N MET A 1 -2.65 -4.90 24.30
CA MET A 1 -3.22 -4.49 23.00
C MET A 1 -2.29 -5.04 21.95
N THR A 2 -2.82 -5.69 20.91
CA THR A 2 -2.00 -6.20 19.81
C THR A 2 -1.45 -5.03 19.00
N ASP A 3 -0.16 -5.05 18.68
CA ASP A 3 0.51 -3.95 18.00
C ASP A 3 1.56 -4.44 17.01
N PHE A 4 1.71 -3.69 15.91
CA PHE A 4 2.74 -3.90 14.90
C PHE A 4 3.54 -2.62 14.73
N THR A 5 4.84 -2.70 14.96
CA THR A 5 5.73 -1.53 15.00
C THR A 5 6.94 -1.70 14.10
N VAL A 6 7.45 -0.57 13.62
CA VAL A 6 8.70 -0.45 12.88
C VAL A 6 9.74 0.14 13.82
N GLY A 7 10.68 -0.68 14.28
CA GLY A 7 11.80 -0.26 15.13
C GLY A 7 13.08 -0.01 14.32
N ASP A 8 14.09 0.56 14.97
CA ASP A 8 15.42 0.83 14.39
C ASP A 8 16.13 -0.43 13.87
N ASP A 9 15.78 -1.60 14.41
CA ASP A 9 16.41 -2.91 14.13
C ASP A 9 15.53 -3.86 13.30
N GLY A 10 14.25 -3.54 13.08
CA GLY A 10 13.35 -4.36 12.28
C GLY A 10 11.87 -4.21 12.65
N PHE A 11 11.04 -5.09 12.09
CA PHE A 11 9.62 -5.16 12.43
C PHE A 11 9.40 -5.91 13.74
N ARG A 12 8.37 -5.51 14.48
CA ARG A 12 7.95 -6.18 15.72
C ARG A 12 6.44 -6.37 15.76
N PHE A 13 6.01 -7.55 16.16
CA PHE A 13 4.62 -7.87 16.47
C PHE A 13 4.54 -8.20 17.96
N ASP A 14 3.73 -7.46 18.73
CA ASP A 14 3.64 -7.57 20.19
C ASP A 14 5.03 -7.54 20.88
N GLY A 15 5.87 -6.62 20.41
CA GLY A 15 7.24 -6.41 20.90
C GLY A 15 8.25 -7.48 20.46
N LYS A 16 7.81 -8.58 19.83
CA LYS A 16 8.70 -9.65 19.36
C LYS A 16 9.19 -9.37 17.93
N PRO A 17 10.48 -9.54 17.62
CA PRO A 17 10.99 -9.40 16.26
C PRO A 17 10.27 -10.32 15.28
N VAL A 18 9.90 -9.79 14.13
CA VAL A 18 9.27 -10.55 13.05
C VAL A 18 9.90 -10.19 11.71
N ARG A 19 9.99 -11.17 10.82
CA ARG A 19 10.33 -10.97 9.41
C ARG A 19 9.07 -11.18 8.59
N LEU A 20 8.73 -10.20 7.76
CA LEU A 20 7.62 -10.32 6.82
C LEU A 20 8.09 -11.12 5.60
N LEU A 21 7.39 -12.22 5.33
CA LEU A 21 7.51 -12.99 4.10
C LEU A 21 6.13 -12.87 3.44
N SER A 22 6.05 -11.92 2.52
CA SER A 22 4.81 -11.53 1.85
C SER A 22 4.77 -12.04 0.42
N GLY A 23 3.56 -12.20 -0.13
CA GLY A 23 3.35 -12.50 -1.54
C GLY A 23 2.10 -11.80 -2.05
N ALA A 24 2.22 -11.11 -3.19
CA ALA A 24 1.15 -10.30 -3.74
C ALA A 24 -0.01 -11.16 -4.24
N LEU A 25 -1.23 -10.83 -3.78
CA LEU A 25 -2.47 -11.42 -4.27
C LEU A 25 -3.52 -10.34 -4.43
N HIS A 26 -3.84 -10.02 -5.68
CA HIS A 26 -4.81 -8.99 -6.00
C HIS A 26 -6.23 -9.58 -6.01
N TYR A 27 -7.05 -9.21 -5.03
CA TYR A 27 -8.43 -9.72 -4.93
C TYR A 27 -9.27 -9.47 -6.19
N PHE A 28 -8.99 -8.39 -6.91
CA PHE A 28 -9.67 -8.01 -8.15
C PHE A 28 -9.20 -8.80 -9.39
N ARG A 29 -8.22 -9.70 -9.26
CA ARG A 29 -7.74 -10.60 -10.33
C ARG A 29 -8.13 -12.06 -10.09
N VAL A 30 -8.85 -12.35 -9.01
CA VAL A 30 -9.25 -13.70 -8.61
C VAL A 30 -10.71 -13.66 -8.19
N HIS A 31 -11.53 -14.61 -8.66
CA HIS A 31 -12.92 -14.69 -8.22
C HIS A 31 -13.01 -14.89 -6.70
N GLU A 32 -13.98 -14.24 -6.05
CA GLU A 32 -14.16 -14.24 -4.59
C GLU A 32 -14.20 -15.65 -3.99
N GLU A 33 -14.90 -16.57 -4.64
CA GLU A 33 -14.99 -17.99 -4.25
C GLU A 33 -13.64 -18.72 -4.22
N GLN A 34 -12.61 -18.17 -4.85
CA GLN A 34 -11.28 -18.77 -4.91
C GLN A 34 -10.28 -18.13 -3.94
N TRP A 35 -10.62 -17.02 -3.28
CA TRP A 35 -9.67 -16.31 -2.41
C TRP A 35 -9.14 -17.19 -1.29
N GLU A 36 -10.00 -17.92 -0.58
CA GLU A 36 -9.59 -18.80 0.52
C GLU A 36 -8.59 -19.85 0.06
N HIS A 37 -8.84 -20.46 -1.11
CA HIS A 37 -7.91 -21.42 -1.68
C HIS A 37 -6.55 -20.77 -2.02
N ARG A 38 -6.53 -19.58 -2.65
CA ARG A 38 -5.26 -18.91 -2.99
C ARG A 38 -4.48 -18.52 -1.74
N LEU A 39 -5.15 -17.98 -0.73
CA LEU A 39 -4.54 -17.60 0.54
C LEU A 39 -3.99 -18.81 1.30
N ALA A 40 -4.72 -19.93 1.30
CA ALA A 40 -4.22 -21.18 1.88
C ALA A 40 -2.94 -21.67 1.20
N MET A 41 -2.81 -21.50 -0.12
CA MET A 41 -1.58 -21.85 -0.84
C MET A 41 -0.40 -20.93 -0.48
N LEU A 42 -0.64 -19.62 -0.30
CA LEU A 42 0.39 -18.70 0.19
C LEU A 42 0.87 -19.08 1.59
N ALA A 43 -0.06 -19.37 2.51
CA ALA A 43 0.28 -19.84 3.85
C ALA A 43 1.06 -21.17 3.82
N ALA A 44 0.64 -22.12 2.99
CA ALA A 44 1.32 -23.42 2.83
C ALA A 44 2.75 -23.29 2.25
N MET A 45 3.00 -22.24 1.45
CA MET A 45 4.34 -21.90 0.95
C MET A 45 5.27 -21.34 2.07
N GLY A 46 4.72 -21.03 3.24
CA GLY A 46 5.45 -20.48 4.38
C GLY A 46 5.42 -18.96 4.46
N LEU A 47 4.58 -18.31 3.66
CA LEU A 47 4.34 -16.87 3.81
C LEU A 47 3.52 -16.61 5.09
N ASN A 48 3.83 -15.51 5.75
CA ASN A 48 3.09 -15.05 6.93
C ASN A 48 2.28 -13.77 6.65
N CYS A 49 2.38 -13.26 5.42
CA CYS A 49 1.81 -12.00 5.01
C CYS A 49 1.36 -12.09 3.55
N VAL A 50 0.38 -11.26 3.19
CA VAL A 50 -0.10 -11.06 1.82
C VAL A 50 -0.28 -9.57 1.58
N GLU A 51 0.05 -9.10 0.40
CA GLU A 51 -0.16 -7.72 -0.02
C GLU A 51 -1.16 -7.63 -1.17
N THR A 52 -1.96 -6.56 -1.16
CA THR A 52 -2.88 -6.25 -2.27
C THR A 52 -2.95 -4.76 -2.55
N TYR A 53 -3.07 -4.42 -3.83
CA TYR A 53 -3.52 -3.11 -4.28
C TYR A 53 -5.04 -2.94 -4.18
N VAL A 54 -5.50 -1.71 -4.35
CA VAL A 54 -6.92 -1.35 -4.51
C VAL A 54 -7.11 -0.53 -5.80
N PRO A 55 -7.79 -1.05 -6.82
CA PRO A 55 -8.02 -0.32 -8.07
C PRO A 55 -9.22 0.64 -7.92
N TRP A 56 -8.95 1.94 -7.81
CA TRP A 56 -10.01 2.95 -7.68
C TRP A 56 -11.01 2.89 -8.84
N ASN A 57 -10.56 2.72 -10.08
CA ASN A 57 -11.42 2.64 -11.26
C ASN A 57 -12.45 1.50 -11.24
N LEU A 58 -12.15 0.39 -10.56
CA LEU A 58 -13.09 -0.71 -10.41
C LEU A 58 -14.25 -0.33 -9.47
N HIS A 59 -13.92 0.45 -8.45
CA HIS A 59 -14.82 0.80 -7.37
C HIS A 59 -15.51 2.15 -7.57
N GLU A 60 -15.04 3.02 -8.46
CA GLU A 60 -15.72 4.27 -8.83
C GLU A 60 -15.58 4.52 -10.34
N PRO A 61 -16.23 3.70 -11.18
CA PRO A 61 -16.09 3.78 -12.64
C PRO A 61 -16.57 5.12 -13.22
N ARG A 62 -17.49 5.79 -12.52
CA ARG A 62 -17.95 7.17 -12.79
C ARG A 62 -17.93 7.96 -11.50
N GLU A 63 -17.66 9.25 -11.58
CA GLU A 63 -17.60 10.12 -10.39
C GLU A 63 -18.90 10.03 -9.57
N GLY A 64 -18.76 9.72 -8.28
CA GLY A 64 -19.85 9.52 -7.34
C GLY A 64 -20.57 8.16 -7.43
N GLU A 65 -20.24 7.32 -8.42
CA GLU A 65 -20.84 5.99 -8.58
C GLU A 65 -19.96 4.92 -7.92
N VAL A 66 -19.96 4.87 -6.58
CA VAL A 66 -19.16 3.91 -5.81
C VAL A 66 -19.79 2.51 -5.85
N ARG A 67 -18.98 1.50 -6.16
CA ARG A 67 -19.37 0.09 -6.33
C ARG A 67 -18.48 -0.82 -5.49
N ASP A 68 -19.12 -1.64 -4.65
CA ASP A 68 -18.54 -2.74 -3.87
C ASP A 68 -17.12 -2.52 -3.32
N VAL A 69 -16.87 -1.39 -2.63
CA VAL A 69 -15.64 -1.23 -1.84
C VAL A 69 -15.53 -2.31 -0.75
N GLY A 70 -16.66 -2.89 -0.34
CA GLY A 70 -16.74 -4.01 0.59
C GLY A 70 -16.00 -5.27 0.14
N ALA A 71 -15.71 -5.44 -1.15
CA ALA A 71 -14.90 -6.54 -1.66
C ALA A 71 -13.51 -6.58 -0.99
N LEU A 72 -12.87 -5.43 -0.80
CA LEU A 72 -11.60 -5.34 -0.06
C LEU A 72 -11.78 -5.85 1.37
N GLY A 73 -12.86 -5.45 2.04
CA GLY A 73 -13.16 -5.90 3.39
C GLY A 73 -13.31 -7.42 3.47
N ARG A 74 -14.12 -8.01 2.59
CA ARG A 74 -14.33 -9.47 2.54
C ARG A 74 -13.04 -10.23 2.23
N PHE A 75 -12.20 -9.69 1.35
CA PHE A 75 -10.87 -10.24 1.07
C PHE A 75 -9.99 -10.21 2.32
N LEU A 76 -9.91 -9.07 3.01
CA LEU A 76 -9.13 -8.95 4.25
C LEU A 76 -9.67 -9.88 5.36
N ASP A 77 -10.98 -10.07 5.46
CA ASP A 77 -11.55 -11.07 6.38
C ASP A 77 -11.09 -12.50 6.01
N ALA A 78 -10.95 -12.79 4.71
CA ALA A 78 -10.41 -14.08 4.25
C ALA A 78 -8.91 -14.22 4.58
N VAL A 79 -8.14 -13.13 4.49
CA VAL A 79 -6.73 -13.08 4.92
C VAL A 79 -6.60 -13.44 6.41
N GLU A 80 -7.45 -12.86 7.24
CA GLU A 80 -7.49 -13.16 8.68
C GLU A 80 -7.82 -14.63 8.95
N ARG A 81 -8.84 -15.18 8.28
CA ARG A 81 -9.20 -16.61 8.39
C ARG A 81 -8.07 -17.54 7.96
N ALA A 82 -7.25 -17.12 7.01
CA ALA A 82 -6.07 -17.86 6.57
C ALA A 82 -4.87 -17.76 7.54
N GLY A 83 -4.98 -16.96 8.61
CA GLY A 83 -3.91 -16.77 9.60
C GLY A 83 -2.74 -15.95 9.07
N LEU A 84 -2.98 -15.10 8.07
CA LEU A 84 -1.98 -14.24 7.45
C LEU A 84 -2.15 -12.78 7.91
N TRP A 85 -1.06 -12.01 7.91
CA TRP A 85 -1.15 -10.55 7.96
C TRP A 85 -1.41 -9.95 6.57
N ALA A 86 -1.92 -8.71 6.55
CA ALA A 86 -2.17 -7.96 5.34
C ALA A 86 -1.34 -6.67 5.26
N ILE A 87 -0.80 -6.40 4.07
CA ILE A 87 -0.30 -5.09 3.65
C ILE A 87 -1.26 -4.54 2.61
N VAL A 88 -1.83 -3.36 2.86
CA VAL A 88 -2.75 -2.73 1.91
C VAL A 88 -2.04 -1.59 1.18
N ARG A 89 -2.14 -1.61 -0.15
CA ARG A 89 -1.55 -0.60 -1.04
C ARG A 89 -2.69 0.16 -1.72
N PRO A 90 -3.34 1.12 -1.03
CA PRO A 90 -4.62 1.70 -1.47
C PRO A 90 -4.49 2.71 -2.64
N GLY A 91 -3.26 3.06 -3.04
CA GLY A 91 -3.01 4.02 -4.12
C GLY A 91 -2.98 5.48 -3.65
N PRO A 92 -3.65 6.42 -4.35
CA PRO A 92 -4.76 6.22 -5.29
C PRO A 92 -4.35 5.74 -6.69
N TYR A 93 -3.07 5.92 -7.06
CA TYR A 93 -2.46 5.29 -8.23
C TYR A 93 -1.71 4.03 -7.78
N ILE A 94 -1.87 2.92 -8.51
CA ILE A 94 -1.30 1.62 -8.14
C ILE A 94 -0.37 1.03 -9.19
N CYS A 95 -0.27 1.61 -10.39
CA CYS A 95 0.43 1.00 -11.52
C CYS A 95 -0.11 -0.41 -11.83
N ALA A 96 0.60 -1.44 -11.35
CA ALA A 96 0.19 -2.84 -11.23
C ALA A 96 -0.17 -3.54 -12.55
N GLU A 97 0.23 -3.01 -13.70
CA GLU A 97 -0.22 -3.46 -15.03
C GLU A 97 -1.76 -3.58 -15.07
N TRP A 98 -2.43 -2.61 -14.44
CA TRP A 98 -3.88 -2.50 -14.40
C TRP A 98 -4.33 -1.27 -15.19
N GLU A 99 -5.55 -1.32 -15.71
CA GLU A 99 -6.10 -0.26 -16.55
C GLU A 99 -5.91 1.12 -15.90
N ASN A 100 -5.28 2.03 -16.63
CA ASN A 100 -4.97 3.40 -16.21
C ASN A 100 -4.32 3.51 -14.81
N GLY A 101 -3.51 2.51 -14.41
CA GLY A 101 -2.86 2.47 -13.11
C GLY A 101 -3.83 2.48 -11.92
N GLY A 102 -5.04 1.95 -12.12
CA GLY A 102 -6.12 1.96 -11.14
C GLY A 102 -6.89 3.28 -11.04
N LEU A 103 -6.50 4.34 -11.76
CA LEU A 103 -7.23 5.60 -11.73
C LEU A 103 -8.47 5.55 -12.64
N PRO A 104 -9.63 6.05 -12.21
CA PRO A 104 -10.79 6.16 -13.10
C PRO A 104 -10.48 7.09 -14.30
N VAL A 105 -11.01 6.75 -15.48
CA VAL A 105 -10.79 7.55 -16.70
C VAL A 105 -11.29 8.99 -16.55
N TRP A 106 -12.35 9.22 -15.77
CA TRP A 106 -12.85 10.56 -15.50
C TRP A 106 -11.86 11.42 -14.68
N VAL A 107 -11.00 10.80 -13.86
CA VAL A 107 -9.93 11.49 -13.14
C VAL A 107 -8.85 11.94 -14.13
N THR A 108 -8.28 11.01 -14.90
CA THR A 108 -7.22 11.37 -15.85
C THR A 108 -7.71 12.27 -16.98
N GLY A 109 -8.95 12.09 -17.44
CA GLY A 109 -9.58 12.96 -18.44
C GLY A 109 -9.82 14.39 -17.96
N ARG A 110 -10.18 14.59 -16.68
CA ARG A 110 -10.42 15.94 -16.12
C ARG A 110 -9.14 16.65 -15.70
N PHE A 111 -8.22 15.93 -15.05
CA PHE A 111 -7.06 16.53 -14.41
C PHE A 111 -5.80 16.49 -15.29
N GLY A 112 -5.69 15.53 -16.22
CA GLY A 112 -4.55 15.40 -17.11
C GLY A 112 -3.22 15.35 -16.35
N ARG A 113 -2.29 16.25 -16.66
CA ARG A 113 -0.96 16.34 -16.00
C ARG A 113 -1.03 16.75 -14.51
N ARG A 114 -2.19 17.15 -14.01
CA ARG A 114 -2.40 17.51 -12.59
C ARG A 114 -2.62 16.28 -11.70
N VAL A 115 -2.88 15.11 -12.30
CA VAL A 115 -2.97 13.84 -11.58
C VAL A 115 -1.65 13.53 -10.87
N ARG A 116 -1.74 13.03 -9.62
CA ARG A 116 -0.60 12.72 -8.74
C ARG A 116 0.26 13.95 -8.41
N THR A 117 -0.39 15.11 -8.21
CA THR A 117 0.28 16.36 -7.81
C THR A 117 -0.49 17.08 -6.70
N ARG A 118 0.06 18.18 -6.17
CA ARG A 118 -0.60 19.04 -5.17
C ARG A 118 -1.81 19.84 -5.68
N ASP A 119 -2.26 19.63 -6.92
CA ASP A 119 -3.47 20.28 -7.44
C ASP A 119 -4.66 20.07 -6.51
N ALA A 120 -5.34 21.16 -6.14
CA ALA A 120 -6.37 21.13 -5.11
C ALA A 120 -7.62 20.35 -5.55
N GLU A 121 -7.99 20.43 -6.83
CA GLU A 121 -9.17 19.74 -7.34
C GLU A 121 -8.92 18.23 -7.44
N TYR A 122 -7.72 17.81 -7.89
CA TYR A 122 -7.30 16.41 -7.87
C TYR A 122 -7.29 15.85 -6.43
N ARG A 123 -6.70 16.58 -5.48
CA ARG A 123 -6.67 16.18 -4.07
C ARG A 123 -8.07 16.04 -3.48
N ALA A 124 -8.99 16.95 -3.82
CA ALA A 124 -10.37 16.86 -3.36
C ALA A 124 -11.10 15.60 -3.84
N VAL A 125 -10.79 15.08 -5.05
CA VAL A 125 -11.39 13.82 -5.52
C VAL A 125 -10.76 12.59 -4.88
N VAL A 126 -9.44 12.63 -4.63
CA VAL A 126 -8.72 11.56 -3.90
C VAL A 126 -9.22 11.47 -2.46
N GLU A 127 -9.43 12.61 -1.80
CA GLU A 127 -9.99 12.66 -0.45
C GLU A 127 -11.36 11.99 -0.37
N ARG A 128 -12.27 12.32 -1.30
CA ARG A 128 -13.60 11.69 -1.33
C ARG A 128 -13.49 10.19 -1.52
N TRP A 129 -12.67 9.73 -2.47
CA TRP A 129 -12.43 8.31 -2.70
C TRP A 129 -11.90 7.59 -1.45
N PHE A 130 -10.91 8.16 -0.77
CA PHE A 130 -10.35 7.55 0.44
C PHE A 130 -11.33 7.53 1.61
N ARG A 131 -12.25 8.50 1.71
CA ARG A 131 -13.32 8.47 2.71
C ARG A 131 -14.33 7.33 2.47
N GLU A 132 -14.51 6.89 1.22
CA GLU A 132 -15.33 5.72 0.88
C GLU A 132 -14.57 4.40 1.09
N LEU A 133 -13.29 4.36 0.71
CA LEU A 133 -12.47 3.14 0.74
C LEU A 133 -11.95 2.78 2.14
N LEU A 134 -11.31 3.74 2.83
CA LEU A 134 -10.51 3.46 4.00
C LEU A 134 -11.27 2.89 5.20
N PRO A 135 -12.60 3.08 5.39
CA PRO A 135 -13.34 2.34 6.41
C PRO A 135 -13.13 0.81 6.33
N GLN A 136 -12.94 0.25 5.13
CA GLN A 136 -12.69 -1.19 4.96
C GLN A 136 -11.33 -1.63 5.51
N VAL A 137 -10.32 -0.77 5.39
CA VAL A 137 -8.97 -0.99 5.93
C VAL A 137 -8.95 -0.70 7.42
N VAL A 138 -9.55 0.40 7.84
CA VAL A 138 -9.48 0.91 9.22
C VAL A 138 -10.10 -0.07 10.20
N ALA A 139 -11.24 -0.67 9.85
CA ALA A 139 -11.90 -1.69 10.68
C ALA A 139 -11.05 -2.96 10.89
N ARG A 140 -10.07 -3.20 10.01
CA ARG A 140 -9.29 -4.44 9.93
C ARG A 140 -7.82 -4.26 10.26
N GLN A 141 -7.46 -3.13 10.86
CA GLN A 141 -6.13 -2.91 11.40
C GLN A 141 -5.85 -3.86 12.57
N VAL A 142 -4.60 -4.28 12.70
CA VAL A 142 -4.13 -5.18 13.75
C VAL A 142 -4.41 -4.68 15.16
N VAL A 143 -4.33 -3.36 15.37
CA VAL A 143 -4.67 -2.72 16.65
C VAL A 143 -6.17 -2.78 17.00
N ARG A 144 -7.01 -3.17 16.04
CA ARG A 144 -8.45 -3.42 16.18
C ARG A 144 -8.80 -4.91 16.06
N GLY A 145 -7.81 -5.79 16.05
CA GLY A 145 -7.99 -7.23 15.95
C GLY A 145 -8.02 -7.81 14.53
N GLY A 146 -7.84 -6.99 13.49
CA GLY A 146 -7.80 -7.49 12.10
C GLY A 146 -6.39 -7.81 11.59
N PRO A 147 -6.23 -8.18 10.31
CA PRO A 147 -4.94 -8.62 9.76
C PRO A 147 -4.04 -7.49 9.26
N VAL A 148 -4.53 -6.26 9.05
CA VAL A 148 -3.77 -5.20 8.38
C VAL A 148 -2.68 -4.65 9.30
N ILE A 149 -1.41 -4.77 8.88
CA ILE A 149 -0.22 -4.36 9.65
C ILE A 149 0.54 -3.19 9.04
N LEU A 150 0.39 -2.94 7.73
CA LEU A 150 1.06 -1.86 7.01
C LEU A 150 0.12 -1.30 5.93
N VAL A 151 0.24 0.00 5.67
CA VAL A 151 -0.48 0.67 4.59
C VAL A 151 0.49 1.54 3.79
N GLN A 152 0.48 1.39 2.46
CA GLN A 152 1.32 2.21 1.59
C GLN A 152 0.70 3.58 1.32
N ALA A 153 1.52 4.62 1.29
CA ALA A 153 1.17 5.90 0.70
C ALA A 153 1.71 5.98 -0.73
N GLU A 154 0.83 6.22 -1.71
CA GLU A 154 1.20 6.29 -3.13
C GLU A 154 1.78 4.96 -3.66
N ASN A 155 2.43 4.99 -4.83
CA ASN A 155 3.12 3.88 -5.45
C ASN A 155 4.24 4.36 -6.40
N GLU A 156 5.49 4.04 -6.08
CA GLU A 156 6.68 4.36 -6.90
C GLU A 156 6.65 5.82 -7.38
N TYR A 157 6.36 6.73 -6.45
CA TYR A 157 6.16 8.12 -6.80
C TYR A 157 7.43 8.76 -7.34
N GLY A 158 8.60 8.33 -6.86
CA GLY A 158 9.89 8.82 -7.34
C GLY A 158 10.18 8.49 -8.81
N SER A 159 9.53 7.47 -9.36
CA SER A 159 9.58 7.15 -10.80
C SER A 159 8.68 8.08 -11.64
N PHE A 160 7.81 8.86 -10.98
CA PHE A 160 6.89 9.81 -11.62
C PHE A 160 7.26 11.27 -11.36
N GLY A 161 7.60 11.63 -10.12
CA GLY A 161 7.78 13.01 -9.69
C GLY A 161 8.41 13.15 -8.31
N SER A 162 8.40 14.37 -7.80
CA SER A 162 9.05 14.75 -6.54
C SER A 162 8.27 15.81 -5.75
N ASP A 163 6.95 15.88 -5.96
CA ASP A 163 6.05 16.74 -5.19
C ASP A 163 5.88 16.23 -3.74
N ALA A 164 6.83 16.58 -2.87
CA ALA A 164 6.80 16.22 -1.45
C ALA A 164 5.54 16.73 -0.72
N VAL A 165 5.00 17.90 -1.13
CA VAL A 165 3.77 18.46 -0.53
C VAL A 165 2.57 17.57 -0.81
N TYR A 166 2.50 16.96 -2.00
CA TYR A 166 1.46 15.99 -2.33
C TYR A 166 1.61 14.71 -1.49
N LEU A 167 2.83 14.17 -1.38
CA LEU A 167 3.07 12.94 -0.62
C LEU A 167 2.80 13.11 0.89
N GLU A 168 3.28 14.20 1.48
CA GLU A 168 3.02 14.54 2.89
C GLU A 168 1.52 14.73 3.15
N TRP A 169 0.81 15.41 2.24
CA TRP A 169 -0.63 15.54 2.30
C TRP A 169 -1.34 14.18 2.21
N LEU A 170 -0.91 13.30 1.30
CA LEU A 170 -1.52 11.98 1.13
C LEU A 170 -1.31 11.10 2.37
N ALA A 171 -0.10 11.11 2.94
CA ALA A 171 0.18 10.43 4.20
C ALA A 171 -0.66 10.99 5.35
N GLY A 172 -0.81 12.32 5.43
CA GLY A 172 -1.69 13.00 6.37
C GLY A 172 -3.15 12.57 6.22
N LEU A 173 -3.67 12.55 5.00
CA LEU A 173 -5.03 12.11 4.69
C LEU A 173 -5.27 10.65 5.13
N LEU A 174 -4.32 9.73 4.90
CA LEU A 174 -4.44 8.35 5.39
C LEU A 174 -4.59 8.31 6.92
N ARG A 175 -3.82 9.14 7.65
CA ARG A 175 -3.93 9.28 9.11
C ARG A 175 -5.27 9.89 9.52
N GLU A 176 -5.70 10.96 8.88
CA GLU A 176 -6.99 11.62 9.13
C GLU A 176 -8.18 10.69 8.91
N CYS A 177 -8.10 9.80 7.93
CA CYS A 177 -9.10 8.76 7.68
C CYS A 177 -9.04 7.59 8.68
N GLY A 178 -8.07 7.57 9.61
CA GLY A 178 -8.02 6.62 10.72
C GLY A 178 -7.01 5.48 10.56
N VAL A 179 -6.10 5.53 9.58
CA VAL A 179 -5.00 4.57 9.49
C VAL A 179 -3.99 4.85 10.60
N THR A 180 -3.89 3.93 11.56
CA THR A 180 -3.03 4.00 12.74
C THR A 180 -1.81 3.08 12.66
N VAL A 181 -1.88 1.99 11.89
CA VAL A 181 -0.71 1.13 11.61
C VAL A 181 0.39 1.92 10.89
N PRO A 182 1.66 1.46 10.91
CA PRO A 182 2.73 2.17 10.23
C PRO A 182 2.44 2.36 8.73
N LEU A 183 2.74 3.57 8.26
CA LEU A 183 2.69 3.91 6.84
C LEU A 183 4.09 3.73 6.22
N PHE A 184 4.12 3.38 4.94
CA PHE A 184 5.37 3.22 4.20
C PHE A 184 5.24 3.71 2.75
N THR A 185 6.37 3.90 2.08
CA THR A 185 6.48 4.14 0.62
C THR A 185 7.34 3.05 -0.02
N SER A 186 7.20 2.84 -1.33
CA SER A 186 8.03 1.91 -2.10
C SER A 186 8.45 2.55 -3.42
N ASP A 187 9.73 2.44 -3.75
CA ASP A 187 10.32 2.99 -4.98
C ASP A 187 11.44 2.07 -5.48
N GLY A 188 11.85 2.23 -6.74
CA GLY A 188 13.06 1.58 -7.25
C GLY A 188 14.31 2.03 -6.47
N PRO A 189 15.35 1.18 -6.31
CA PRO A 189 16.53 1.47 -5.52
C PRO A 189 17.52 2.38 -6.29
N GLU A 190 17.04 3.54 -6.73
CA GLU A 190 17.83 4.58 -7.35
C GLU A 190 17.74 5.86 -6.53
N ASP A 191 18.85 6.60 -6.41
CA ASP A 191 18.90 7.77 -5.53
C ASP A 191 17.82 8.81 -5.89
N HIS A 192 17.52 9.00 -7.18
CA HIS A 192 16.50 9.95 -7.62
C HIS A 192 15.08 9.51 -7.27
N MET A 193 14.78 8.20 -7.36
CA MET A 193 13.47 7.66 -7.02
C MET A 193 13.24 7.71 -5.52
N LEU A 194 14.21 7.27 -4.71
CA LEU A 194 14.10 7.33 -3.25
C LEU A 194 14.02 8.77 -2.73
N THR A 195 14.74 9.71 -3.35
CA THR A 195 14.63 11.14 -3.01
C THR A 195 13.26 11.71 -3.36
N GLY A 196 12.68 11.32 -4.50
CA GLY A 196 11.39 11.84 -4.97
C GLY A 196 10.17 11.20 -4.32
N GLY A 197 10.27 9.92 -3.96
CA GLY A 197 9.14 9.10 -3.51
C GLY A 197 9.04 8.84 -2.00
N SER A 198 10.12 9.05 -1.25
CA SER A 198 10.10 8.86 0.21
C SER A 198 9.43 10.03 0.94
N VAL A 199 8.72 9.73 2.03
CA VAL A 199 8.14 10.73 2.93
C VAL A 199 8.89 10.74 4.26
N PRO A 200 9.38 11.88 4.74
CA PRO A 200 10.01 11.97 6.05
C PRO A 200 9.12 11.40 7.17
N GLY A 201 9.69 10.49 7.98
CA GLY A 201 8.99 9.86 9.10
C GLY A 201 8.15 8.62 8.74
N LEU A 202 8.03 8.28 7.45
CA LEU A 202 7.48 7.00 7.00
C LEU A 202 8.62 6.01 6.74
N LEU A 203 8.31 4.71 6.79
CA LEU A 203 9.24 3.67 6.36
C LEU A 203 9.39 3.73 4.84
N ALA A 204 10.62 3.86 4.34
CA ALA A 204 10.95 3.66 2.93
C ALA A 204 11.26 2.17 2.67
N THR A 205 10.76 1.64 1.57
CA THR A 205 11.04 0.30 1.06
C THR A 205 11.52 0.38 -0.40
N ALA A 206 12.14 -0.68 -0.90
CA ALA A 206 12.67 -0.72 -2.26
C ALA A 206 12.02 -1.81 -3.12
N ASN A 207 12.02 -1.62 -4.45
CA ASN A 207 11.47 -2.57 -5.43
C ASN A 207 12.54 -3.01 -6.42
N PHE A 208 12.80 -4.30 -6.56
CA PHE A 208 13.80 -4.82 -7.49
C PHE A 208 13.60 -6.30 -7.76
N GLY A 209 13.96 -6.77 -8.97
CA GLY A 209 13.94 -8.21 -9.30
C GLY A 209 15.27 -8.95 -9.08
N SER A 210 16.37 -8.23 -8.90
CA SER A 210 17.70 -8.81 -8.61
C SER A 210 18.62 -7.76 -7.97
N GLY A 211 19.87 -8.13 -7.67
CA GLY A 211 20.85 -7.19 -7.11
C GLY A 211 20.48 -6.69 -5.71
N ALA A 212 19.97 -7.58 -4.85
CA ALA A 212 19.40 -7.20 -3.56
C ALA A 212 20.41 -6.49 -2.63
N ARG A 213 21.71 -6.84 -2.72
CA ARG A 213 22.74 -6.19 -1.91
C ARG A 213 22.88 -4.73 -2.31
N GLU A 214 23.06 -4.49 -3.60
CA GLU A 214 23.20 -3.17 -4.19
C GLU A 214 21.94 -2.34 -3.94
N GLY A 215 20.76 -2.93 -4.17
CA GLY A 215 19.48 -2.26 -3.94
C GLY A 215 19.29 -1.82 -2.49
N PHE A 216 19.61 -2.69 -1.53
CA PHE A 216 19.54 -2.35 -0.11
C PHE A 216 20.64 -1.39 0.35
N GLU A 217 21.81 -1.39 -0.29
CA GLU A 217 22.85 -0.37 -0.04
C GLU A 217 22.40 1.03 -0.48
N VAL A 218 21.66 1.14 -1.59
CA VAL A 218 21.01 2.41 -1.96
C VAL A 218 19.96 2.79 -0.93
N LEU A 219 19.03 1.89 -0.61
CA LEU A 219 17.99 2.16 0.39
C LEU A 219 18.58 2.64 1.72
N ARG A 220 19.71 2.07 2.18
CA ARG A 220 20.37 2.47 3.43
C ARG A 220 20.90 3.90 3.44
N ARG A 221 21.25 4.48 2.29
CA ARG A 221 21.65 5.89 2.21
C ARG A 221 20.49 6.85 2.51
N HIS A 222 19.27 6.44 2.13
CA HIS A 222 18.04 7.23 2.34
C HIS A 222 17.33 6.86 3.65
N GLN A 223 17.52 5.63 4.13
CA GLN A 223 16.98 5.10 5.38
C GLN A 223 18.08 4.39 6.19
N PRO A 224 18.88 5.12 6.98
CA PRO A 224 20.05 4.56 7.69
C PRO A 224 19.71 3.49 8.74
N LYS A 225 18.48 3.49 9.25
CA LYS A 225 17.98 2.58 10.29
C LYS A 225 16.64 1.98 9.91
N GLY A 226 16.15 1.01 10.65
CA GLY A 226 14.87 0.34 10.40
C GLY A 226 15.00 -0.92 9.54
N PRO A 227 13.92 -1.65 9.28
CA PRO A 227 13.96 -2.86 8.48
C PRO A 227 14.42 -2.59 7.03
N LEU A 228 15.06 -3.59 6.43
CA LEU A 228 15.21 -3.70 4.97
C LEU A 228 14.04 -4.52 4.45
N MET A 229 13.31 -3.97 3.50
CA MET A 229 12.20 -4.66 2.86
C MET A 229 12.24 -4.40 1.37
N CYS A 230 12.26 -5.49 0.60
CA CYS A 230 11.89 -5.45 -0.80
C CYS A 230 10.36 -5.56 -0.84
N MET A 231 9.66 -4.50 -1.22
CA MET A 231 8.18 -4.51 -1.28
C MET A 231 7.68 -5.21 -2.54
N GLU A 232 8.46 -5.15 -3.62
CA GLU A 232 8.21 -5.90 -4.85
C GLU A 232 9.47 -6.61 -5.32
N PHE A 233 9.44 -7.95 -5.25
CA PHE A 233 10.49 -8.81 -5.77
C PHE A 233 10.01 -9.49 -7.06
N TRP A 234 10.46 -8.99 -8.22
CA TRP A 234 10.04 -9.44 -9.55
C TRP A 234 10.88 -10.59 -10.11
#